data_AF-A0A1Z5IR69-F1
#
_entry.id   AF-A0A1Z5IR69-F1
#
_cell.length_a   1.000
_cell.length_b   1.000
_cell.length_c   1.000
_cell.angle_alpha   90.00
_cell.angle_beta   90.00
_cell.angle_gamma   90.00
#
_symmetry.space_group_name_H-M   'P 1'
#
loop_
_entity.id
_entity.type
_entity.pdbx_description
1 polymer ?
#
loop_
_entity_poly.entity_id
_entity_poly.type
_entity_poly.pdbx_seq_one_letter_code
_entity_poly.pdbx_strand_id
1 'polypeptide(L)'
;MEILKDYRVKPTPVKPKKKRIRHEWRNATEVAKYLHVSKSWVAQQIRKPENPLPTHPSFKDNAESIRRQFDLNEVDEWVLNRR
;
A
#
# COMPACT_ATOMS: atom_id res chain seq x y z
N MET A 1 -5.44 55.17 30.93
CA MET A 1 -5.98 53.96 30.28
C MET A 1 -4.98 53.53 29.22
N GLU A 2 -4.11 52.57 29.54
CA GLU A 2 -3.18 52.00 28.57
C GLU A 2 -3.74 50.68 28.05
N ILE A 3 -3.97 50.60 26.74
CA ILE A 3 -4.51 49.42 26.08
C ILE A 3 -3.34 48.46 25.86
N LEU A 4 -3.33 47.32 26.56
CA LEU A 4 -2.41 46.22 26.26
C LEU A 4 -2.61 45.80 24.81
N LYS A 5 -1.56 45.95 23.99
CA LYS A 5 -1.58 45.54 22.59
C LYS A 5 -1.71 44.02 22.52
N ASP A 6 -2.78 43.60 21.86
CA ASP A 6 -3.13 42.22 21.53
C ASP A 6 -1.96 41.53 20.81
N TYR A 7 -1.25 40.64 21.50
CA TYR A 7 -0.17 39.85 20.90
C TYR A 7 -0.80 38.80 19.97
N ARG A 8 -0.60 38.98 18.66
CA ARG A 8 -1.07 38.04 17.64
C ARG A 8 -0.32 36.71 17.77
N VAL A 9 -0.94 35.72 18.40
CA VAL A 9 -0.45 34.34 18.48
C VAL A 9 -0.38 33.78 17.05
N LYS A 10 0.82 33.54 16.53
CA LYS A 10 1.00 32.84 15.24
C LYS A 10 0.47 31.42 15.40
N PRO A 11 -0.55 30.99 14.63
CA PRO A 11 -0.96 29.59 14.67
C PRO A 11 0.23 28.75 14.21
N THR A 12 0.71 27.87 15.10
CA THR A 12 1.71 26.88 14.73
C THR A 12 1.15 26.04 13.58
N PRO A 13 1.91 25.80 12.50
CA PRO A 13 1.42 24.99 11.40
C PRO A 13 1.24 23.56 11.92
N VAL A 14 0.00 23.15 12.13
CA VAL A 14 -0.35 21.77 12.44
C VAL A 14 0.03 20.96 11.21
N LYS A 15 1.24 20.38 11.22
CA LYS A 15 1.67 19.45 10.17
C LYS A 15 0.61 18.35 10.09
N PRO A 16 0.00 18.06 8.92
CA PRO A 16 -0.94 16.97 8.81
C PRO A 16 -0.22 15.68 9.23
N LYS A 17 -0.77 14.98 10.24
CA LYS A 17 -0.27 13.66 10.63
C LYS A 17 -0.45 12.74 9.43
N LYS A 18 0.64 12.42 8.71
CA LYS A 18 0.62 11.38 7.68
C LYS A 18 0.11 10.10 8.34
N LYS A 19 -1.05 9.60 7.92
CA LYS A 19 -1.53 8.28 8.33
C LYS A 19 -0.44 7.27 7.95
N ARG A 20 0.04 6.48 8.91
CA ARG A 20 0.92 5.36 8.60
C ARG A 20 0.10 4.33 7.84
N ILE A 21 0.33 4.20 6.54
CA ILE A 21 -0.25 3.13 5.74
C ILE A 21 0.36 1.84 6.28
N ARG A 22 -0.49 0.94 6.80
CA ARG A 22 -0.06 -0.36 7.29
C ARG A 22 0.04 -1.29 6.09
N HIS A 23 1.26 -1.47 5.60
CA HIS A 23 1.58 -2.43 4.56
C HIS A 23 1.32 -3.86 5.08
N GLU A 24 0.35 -4.55 4.48
CA GLU A 24 0.05 -5.95 4.82
C GLU A 24 0.54 -6.85 3.69
N TRP A 25 1.66 -7.53 3.96
CA TRP A 25 2.32 -8.41 3.00
C TRP A 25 1.68 -9.80 2.98
N ARG A 26 1.20 -10.21 1.81
CA ARG A 26 0.55 -11.51 1.59
C ARG A 26 1.22 -12.29 0.45
N ASN A 27 1.05 -13.61 0.45
CA ASN A 27 1.50 -14.46 -0.66
C ASN A 27 0.46 -14.50 -1.79
N ALA A 28 0.86 -14.93 -3.00
CA ALA A 28 -0.05 -15.05 -4.15
C ALA A 28 -1.31 -15.89 -3.86
N THR A 29 -1.18 -16.97 -3.07
CA THR A 29 -2.33 -17.80 -2.68
C THR A 29 -3.29 -17.08 -1.74
N GLU A 30 -2.77 -16.24 -0.84
CA GLU A 30 -3.59 -15.45 0.09
C GLU A 30 -4.29 -14.31 -0.65
N VAL A 31 -3.60 -13.65 -1.57
CA VAL A 31 -4.19 -12.64 -2.47
C VAL A 31 -5.29 -13.25 -3.32
N ALA A 32 -5.07 -14.46 -3.86
CA ALA A 32 -6.10 -15.16 -4.62
C ALA A 32 -7.36 -15.42 -3.78
N LYS A 33 -7.19 -15.83 -2.51
CA LYS A 33 -8.30 -16.00 -1.57
C LYS A 33 -8.99 -14.67 -1.26
N TYR A 34 -8.23 -13.61 -1.02
CA TYR A 34 -8.73 -12.27 -0.71
C TYR A 34 -9.57 -11.70 -1.87
N LEU A 35 -9.08 -11.83 -3.10
CA LEU A 35 -9.76 -11.37 -4.31
C LEU A 35 -10.86 -12.34 -4.80
N HIS A 36 -11.06 -13.48 -4.15
CA HIS A 36 -11.95 -14.56 -4.59
C HIS A 36 -11.67 -15.04 -6.04
N VAL A 37 -10.40 -15.12 -6.42
CA VAL A 37 -9.94 -15.56 -7.75
C VAL A 37 -9.05 -16.80 -7.65
N SER A 38 -8.76 -17.43 -8.78
CA SER A 38 -7.81 -18.54 -8.83
C SER A 38 -6.36 -18.04 -8.72
N LYS A 39 -5.48 -18.87 -8.14
CA LYS A 39 -4.04 -18.58 -8.08
C LYS A 39 -3.42 -18.39 -9.46
N SER A 40 -3.90 -19.15 -10.46
CA SER A 40 -3.46 -19.03 -11.85
C SER A 40 -3.83 -17.68 -12.44
N TRP A 41 -5.00 -17.13 -12.10
CA TRP A 41 -5.40 -15.80 -12.52
C TRP A 41 -4.44 -14.74 -11.98
N VAL A 42 -4.06 -14.81 -10.69
CA VAL A 42 -3.06 -13.92 -10.08
C VAL A 42 -1.73 -13.99 -10.84
N ALA A 43 -1.25 -15.21 -11.14
CA ALA A 43 -0.01 -15.39 -11.91
C ALA A 43 -0.08 -14.80 -13.32
N GLN A 44 -1.24 -14.85 -13.97
CA GLN A 44 -1.47 -14.20 -15.26
C GLN A 44 -1.45 -12.68 -15.13
N GLN A 45 -2.05 -12.10 -14.08
CA GLN A 45 -2.06 -10.64 -13.89
C GLN A 45 -0.67 -10.07 -13.67
N ILE A 46 0.24 -10.81 -13.04
CA ILE A 46 1.64 -10.39 -12.87
C ILE A 46 2.36 -10.27 -14.22
N ARG A 47 1.95 -11.06 -15.22
CA ARG A 47 2.58 -11.12 -16.55
C ARG A 47 1.96 -10.18 -17.58
N LYS A 48 0.92 -9.42 -17.22
CA LYS A 48 0.24 -8.54 -18.18
C LYS A 48 1.06 -7.28 -18.45
N PRO A 49 1.18 -6.84 -19.72
CA PRO A 49 2.00 -5.68 -20.07
C PRO A 49 1.34 -4.33 -19.75
N GLU A 50 0.01 -4.23 -19.78
CA GLU A 50 -0.68 -2.93 -19.65
C GLU A 50 -0.86 -2.46 -18.20
N ASN A 51 -1.11 -3.38 -17.27
CA ASN A 51 -1.26 -3.05 -15.85
C ASN A 51 -0.99 -4.30 -15.00
N PRO A 52 0.29 -4.65 -14.76
CA PRO A 52 0.64 -5.84 -13.98
C PRO A 52 0.24 -5.66 -12.52
N LEU A 53 -0.13 -6.77 -11.87
CA LEU A 53 -0.37 -6.77 -10.43
C LEU A 53 0.94 -6.42 -9.69
N PRO A 54 0.95 -5.43 -8.78
CA PRO A 54 2.15 -5.02 -8.07
C PRO A 54 2.71 -6.18 -7.24
N THR A 55 3.95 -6.55 -7.50
CA THR A 55 4.67 -7.61 -6.80
C THR A 55 5.96 -7.07 -6.24
N HIS A 56 6.25 -7.39 -4.98
CA HIS A 56 7.52 -7.07 -4.36
C HIS A 56 8.34 -8.36 -4.13
N PRO A 57 9.64 -8.35 -4.48
CA PRO A 57 10.52 -9.44 -4.09
C PRO A 57 10.66 -9.42 -2.57
N SER A 58 10.18 -10.46 -1.90
CA SER A 58 10.37 -10.60 -0.45
C SER A 58 11.57 -11.49 -0.18
N PHE A 59 12.65 -10.88 0.30
CA PHE A 59 13.77 -11.57 0.88
C PHE A 59 13.42 -11.89 2.33
N LYS A 60 12.76 -13.03 2.58
CA LYS A 60 12.92 -13.69 3.88
C LYS A 60 14.30 -14.35 3.91
N ASP A 61 14.87 -14.52 5.11
CA ASP A 61 16.15 -15.15 5.51
C ASP A 61 16.60 -16.47 4.80
N ASN A 62 15.92 -16.93 3.76
CA ASN A 62 16.32 -18.05 2.92
C ASN A 62 16.55 -17.57 1.47
N ALA A 63 17.82 -17.46 1.08
CA ALA A 63 18.26 -17.01 -0.24
C ALA A 63 17.71 -17.86 -1.41
N GLU A 64 17.24 -19.08 -1.14
CA GLU A 64 16.75 -20.02 -2.15
C GLU A 64 15.23 -19.95 -2.40
N SER A 65 14.48 -19.16 -1.64
CA SER A 65 13.02 -19.07 -1.80
C SER A 65 12.57 -17.63 -2.05
N ILE A 66 12.83 -17.14 -3.26
CA ILE A 66 12.27 -15.88 -3.77
C ILE A 66 10.74 -16.02 -3.83
N ARG A 67 10.07 -15.72 -2.73
CA ARG A 67 8.61 -15.66 -2.66
C ARG A 67 8.18 -14.23 -3.00
N ARG A 68 7.42 -14.09 -4.09
CA ARG A 68 6.74 -12.83 -4.42
C ARG A 68 5.71 -12.54 -3.34
N GLN A 69 5.86 -11.41 -2.66
CA GLN A 69 4.84 -10.88 -1.77
C GLN A 69 4.09 -9.73 -2.45
N PHE A 70 2.87 -9.54 -1.98
CA PHE A 70 1.95 -8.53 -2.48
C PHE A 70 1.51 -7.70 -1.29
N ASP A 71 1.48 -6.39 -1.47
CA ASP A 71 0.86 -5.50 -0.50
C ASP A 71 -0.64 -5.47 -0.77
N LEU A 72 -1.47 -5.78 0.22
CA LEU A 72 -2.92 -5.72 0.04
C LEU A 72 -3.43 -4.32 -0.30
N ASN A 73 -2.82 -3.26 0.22
CA ASN A 73 -3.26 -1.89 -0.12
C ASN A 73 -2.99 -1.59 -1.59
N GLU A 74 -1.82 -1.97 -2.11
CA GLU A 74 -1.51 -1.78 -3.54
C GLU A 74 -2.36 -2.68 -4.42
N VAL A 75 -2.67 -3.90 -3.97
CA VAL A 75 -3.62 -4.79 -4.66
C VAL A 75 -5.00 -4.17 -4.72
N ASP A 76 -5.49 -3.59 -3.62
CA ASP A 76 -6.79 -2.91 -3.58
C ASP A 76 -6.80 -1.67 -4.49
N GLU A 77 -5.77 -0.82 -4.43
CA GLU A 77 -5.64 0.32 -5.34
C GLU A 77 -5.57 -0.13 -6.80
N TRP A 78 -4.86 -1.21 -7.10
CA TRP A 78 -4.78 -1.78 -8.44
C TRP A 78 -6.14 -2.32 -8.91
N VAL A 79 -6.91 -2.98 -8.04
CA VAL A 79 -8.26 -3.46 -8.36
C VAL A 79 -9.21 -2.29 -8.58
N LEU A 80 -9.12 -1.24 -7.76
CA LEU A 80 -9.92 -0.02 -7.89
C LEU A 80 -9.63 0.71 -9.20
N ASN A 81 -8.36 0.86 -9.58
CA ASN A 81 -7.95 1.51 -10.84
C ASN A 81 -8.32 0.71 -12.09
N ARG A 82 -8.77 -0.55 -11.94
CA ARG A 82 -9.16 -1.43 -13.06
C ARG A 82 -10.67 -1.49 -13.29
N ARG A 83 -11.48 -1.03 -12.34
CA ARG A 83 -12.95 -0.92 -12.46
C ARG A 83 -13.32 0.42 -13.05
#